data_AF-A0AAD6AS76-F1
#
_entry.id   AF-A0AAD6AS76-F1
#
_cell.length_a   1.000
_cell.length_b   1.000
_cell.length_c   1.000
_cell.angle_alpha   90.00
_cell.angle_beta   90.00
_cell.angle_gamma   90.00
#
_symmetry.space_group_name_H-M   'P 1'
#
loop_
_entity.id
_entity.type
_entity.pdbx_description
1 polymer ?
#
loop_
_entity_poly.entity_id
_entity_poly.type
_entity_poly.pdbx_seq_one_letter_code
_entity_poly.pdbx_strand_id
1 'polypeptide(L)'
;MQPLCYFSLLCTLASLSSVLSLNCSDRHYAWPAVTPTLCCDKCAPGQRMLKRSSVTCDHECGPCKETLYRDTYNEKMSCAFCRDCNKSNMAYASNCNSTHNAVCRCNAGYKFRDASRKQCVPIPTTTIKPTPAPPTTALQPGLTTAWPPAPQLRGLAIVFVANIKPFLRWIKATNGYFLAKEPAPVPACSEDEEVSTPIQEVVGKCECV
;
A
#
# COMPACT_ATOMS: atom_id res chain seq x y z
N MET A 1 9.82 -53.50 28.91
CA MET A 1 9.93 -53.13 27.48
C MET A 1 8.68 -52.41 26.93
N GLN A 2 7.77 -51.89 27.76
CA GLN A 2 6.52 -51.23 27.30
C GLN A 2 6.49 -49.68 27.33
N PRO A 3 7.28 -48.93 28.13
CA PRO A 3 7.09 -47.47 28.23
C PRO A 3 7.69 -46.69 27.05
N LEU A 4 8.71 -47.25 26.38
CA LEU A 4 9.36 -46.62 25.22
C LEU A 4 8.46 -46.63 23.97
N CYS A 5 7.66 -47.68 23.79
CA CYS A 5 6.69 -47.75 22.67
C CYS A 5 5.58 -46.71 22.81
N TYR A 6 5.14 -46.43 24.04
CA TYR A 6 4.08 -45.45 24.31
C TYR A 6 4.56 -44.02 24.03
N PHE A 7 5.79 -43.70 24.43
CA PHE A 7 6.43 -42.41 24.13
C PHE A 7 6.63 -42.21 22.62
N SER A 8 7.08 -43.24 21.90
CA SER A 8 7.20 -43.19 20.44
C SER A 8 5.86 -43.01 19.74
N LEU A 9 4.81 -43.70 20.20
CA LEU A 9 3.45 -43.56 19.64
C LEU A 9 2.91 -42.14 19.88
N LEU A 10 3.04 -41.60 21.09
CA LEU A 10 2.63 -40.23 21.43
C LEU A 10 3.37 -39.17 20.59
N CYS A 11 4.69 -39.33 20.36
CA CYS A 11 5.45 -38.45 19.48
C CYS A 11 4.97 -38.50 18.02
N THR A 12 4.60 -39.68 17.51
CA THR A 12 4.05 -39.80 16.14
C THR A 12 2.67 -39.14 16.00
N LEU A 13 1.78 -39.28 17.00
CA LEU A 13 0.48 -38.59 16.99
C LEU A 13 0.62 -37.07 17.10
N ALA A 14 1.59 -36.56 17.88
CA ALA A 14 1.88 -35.13 17.98
C ALA A 14 2.49 -34.53 16.70
N SER A 15 3.12 -35.36 15.85
CA SER A 15 3.63 -34.93 14.53
C SER A 15 2.57 -34.99 13.42
N LEU A 16 1.49 -35.77 13.58
CA LEU A 16 0.36 -35.82 12.64
C LEU A 16 -0.62 -34.65 12.80
N SER A 17 -0.57 -33.90 13.91
CA SER A 17 -1.32 -32.64 14.07
C SER A 17 -0.72 -31.48 13.28
N SER A 18 -0.23 -31.75 12.07
CA SER A 18 0.01 -30.72 11.06
C SER A 18 -1.32 -30.05 10.79
N VAL A 19 -1.56 -28.94 11.47
CA VAL A 19 -2.70 -28.06 11.26
C VAL A 19 -2.76 -27.80 9.76
N LEU A 20 -3.77 -28.36 9.09
CA LEU A 20 -4.02 -28.16 7.67
C LEU A 20 -4.31 -26.67 7.50
N SER A 21 -3.25 -25.89 7.31
CA SER A 21 -3.33 -24.44 7.27
C SER A 21 -4.06 -24.08 6.00
N LEU A 22 -5.27 -23.53 6.14
CA LEU A 22 -6.09 -23.11 5.02
C LEU A 22 -5.30 -22.06 4.21
N ASN A 23 -5.01 -22.37 2.95
CA ASN A 23 -4.26 -21.49 2.07
C ASN A 23 -5.15 -21.03 0.92
N CYS A 24 -5.62 -19.79 1.02
CA CYS A 24 -6.46 -19.18 0.00
C CYS A 24 -5.62 -18.50 -1.09
N SER A 25 -6.11 -18.50 -2.32
CA SER A 25 -5.46 -17.78 -3.44
C SER A 25 -5.55 -16.26 -3.23
N ASP A 26 -4.79 -15.49 -4.03
CA ASP A 26 -4.85 -14.03 -3.97
C ASP A 26 -6.25 -13.44 -4.29
N ARG A 27 -7.08 -14.20 -5.03
CA ARG A 27 -8.47 -13.83 -5.36
C ARG A 27 -9.48 -14.23 -4.30
N HIS A 28 -9.07 -14.97 -3.28
CA HIS A 28 -9.93 -15.42 -2.20
C HIS A 28 -9.52 -14.82 -0.86
N TYR A 29 -10.45 -14.74 0.09
CA TYR A 29 -10.18 -14.41 1.48
C TYR A 29 -10.65 -15.56 2.39
N ALA A 30 -9.99 -15.69 3.54
CA ALA A 30 -10.29 -16.74 4.50
C ALA A 30 -11.51 -16.35 5.36
N TRP A 31 -12.44 -17.29 5.57
CA TRP A 31 -13.69 -17.04 6.28
C TRP A 31 -14.14 -18.26 7.11
N PRO A 32 -14.79 -18.11 8.28
CA PRO A 32 -14.96 -16.89 9.08
C PRO A 32 -13.65 -16.23 9.53
N ALA A 33 -13.68 -14.96 9.94
CA ALA A 33 -12.46 -14.20 10.25
C ALA A 33 -11.60 -14.76 11.40
N VAL A 34 -12.23 -15.44 12.38
CA VAL A 34 -11.54 -15.92 13.59
C VAL A 34 -10.99 -17.32 13.40
N THR A 35 -11.83 -18.25 12.95
CA THR A 35 -11.46 -19.65 12.68
C THR A 35 -11.78 -19.97 11.23
N PRO A 36 -10.91 -19.58 10.28
CA PRO A 36 -11.22 -19.73 8.87
C PRO A 36 -11.22 -21.19 8.45
N THR A 37 -12.32 -21.60 7.83
CA THR A 37 -12.51 -22.95 7.28
C THR A 37 -12.82 -22.92 5.79
N LEU A 38 -13.12 -21.75 5.23
CA LEU A 38 -13.53 -21.53 3.85
C LEU A 38 -12.64 -20.48 3.17
N CYS A 39 -12.43 -20.66 1.87
CA CYS A 39 -11.87 -19.61 1.00
C CYS A 39 -13.02 -19.05 0.15
N CYS A 40 -13.40 -17.80 0.40
CA CYS A 40 -14.48 -17.13 -0.32
C CYS A 40 -13.93 -16.14 -1.35
N ASP A 41 -14.69 -15.92 -2.42
CA ASP A 41 -14.30 -14.98 -3.48
C ASP A 41 -14.24 -13.54 -2.99
N LYS A 42 -13.21 -12.82 -3.41
CA LYS A 42 -13.13 -11.37 -3.27
C LYS A 42 -13.87 -10.68 -4.42
N CYS A 43 -14.33 -9.46 -4.17
CA CYS A 43 -14.80 -8.59 -5.25
C CYS A 43 -13.67 -8.23 -6.20
N ALA A 44 -13.97 -8.18 -7.49
CA ALA A 44 -13.00 -7.85 -8.54
C ALA A 44 -12.54 -6.37 -8.45
N PRO A 45 -11.43 -6.01 -9.12
CA PRO A 45 -11.12 -4.60 -9.39
C PRO A 45 -12.32 -3.88 -10.01
N GLY A 46 -12.53 -2.61 -9.64
CA GLY A 46 -13.74 -1.87 -10.02
C GLY A 46 -14.95 -2.11 -9.13
N GLN A 47 -14.87 -3.05 -8.17
CA GLN A 47 -15.97 -3.38 -7.28
C GLN A 47 -15.59 -3.29 -5.80
N ARG A 48 -16.63 -3.16 -4.97
CA ARG A 48 -16.58 -3.20 -3.50
C ARG A 48 -17.58 -4.20 -2.96
N MET A 49 -17.33 -4.69 -1.76
CA MET A 49 -18.26 -5.52 -1.01
C MET A 49 -19.48 -4.68 -0.61
N LEU A 50 -20.68 -5.17 -0.87
CA LEU A 50 -21.95 -4.56 -0.43
C LEU A 50 -22.48 -5.25 0.82
N LYS A 51 -22.39 -6.58 0.83
CA LYS A 51 -22.88 -7.45 1.90
C LYS A 51 -22.09 -8.74 1.89
N ARG A 52 -21.98 -9.36 3.06
CA ARG A 52 -21.47 -10.73 3.21
C ARG A 52 -22.21 -11.46 4.32
N SER A 53 -22.31 -12.77 4.20
CA SER A 53 -22.78 -13.67 5.25
C SER A 53 -21.76 -13.77 6.39
N SER A 54 -22.23 -13.97 7.62
CA SER A 54 -21.37 -14.21 8.79
C SER A 54 -20.79 -15.62 8.83
N VAL A 55 -21.39 -16.55 8.10
CA VAL A 55 -21.12 -17.99 8.20
C VAL A 55 -20.84 -18.68 6.87
N THR A 56 -21.43 -18.22 5.76
CA THR A 56 -21.24 -18.79 4.41
C THR A 56 -20.36 -17.88 3.54
N CYS A 57 -20.00 -18.33 2.33
CA CYS A 57 -19.33 -17.51 1.32
C CYS A 57 -20.27 -16.62 0.51
N ASP A 58 -21.56 -16.58 0.86
CA ASP A 58 -22.52 -15.71 0.17
C ASP A 58 -22.16 -14.26 0.43
N HIS A 59 -21.97 -13.53 -0.66
CA HIS A 59 -21.59 -12.13 -0.64
C HIS A 59 -22.09 -11.43 -1.89
N GLU A 60 -22.14 -10.12 -1.83
CA GLU A 60 -22.58 -9.28 -2.93
C GLU A 60 -21.52 -8.22 -3.22
N CYS A 61 -21.14 -8.10 -4.48
CA CYS A 61 -20.21 -7.09 -4.97
C CYS A 61 -20.96 -6.07 -5.82
N GLY A 62 -20.62 -4.79 -5.65
CA GLY A 62 -21.17 -3.69 -6.42
C GLY A 62 -20.07 -2.82 -7.01
N PRO A 63 -20.37 -2.04 -8.05
CA PRO A 63 -19.37 -1.16 -8.67
C PRO A 63 -18.89 -0.07 -7.71
N CYS A 64 -17.66 0.40 -7.92
CA CYS A 64 -17.20 1.66 -7.35
C CYS A 64 -18.05 2.81 -7.90
N LYS A 65 -18.44 3.75 -7.02
CA LYS A 65 -19.13 4.98 -7.43
C LYS A 65 -18.19 5.89 -8.22
N GLU A 66 -18.74 6.88 -8.90
CA GLU A 66 -17.97 7.94 -9.54
C GLU A 66 -16.95 8.55 -8.57
N THR A 67 -15.78 8.96 -9.10
CA THR A 67 -14.63 9.48 -8.32
C THR A 67 -14.00 8.50 -7.33
N LEU A 68 -14.39 7.22 -7.34
CA LEU A 68 -13.76 6.17 -6.57
C LEU A 68 -13.17 5.07 -7.46
N TYR A 69 -12.15 4.39 -6.96
CA TYR A 69 -11.51 3.28 -7.63
C TYR A 69 -11.13 2.14 -6.69
N ARG A 70 -10.91 0.97 -7.28
CA ARG A 70 -10.33 -0.20 -6.64
C ARG A 70 -9.56 -1.01 -7.68
N ASP A 71 -8.26 -1.11 -7.50
CA ASP A 71 -7.32 -1.72 -8.45
C ASP A 71 -6.98 -3.18 -8.14
N THR A 72 -7.43 -3.70 -6.99
CA THR A 72 -7.16 -5.08 -6.56
C THR A 72 -8.43 -5.85 -6.23
N TYR A 73 -8.33 -7.18 -6.27
CA TYR A 73 -9.32 -8.06 -5.65
C TYR A 73 -9.42 -7.73 -4.15
N ASN A 74 -10.64 -7.57 -3.63
CA ASN A 74 -10.83 -6.99 -2.31
C ASN A 74 -12.11 -7.45 -1.58
N GLU A 75 -12.12 -7.22 -0.28
CA GLU A 75 -13.24 -7.44 0.65
C GLU A 75 -13.74 -6.12 1.27
N LYS A 76 -13.36 -4.97 0.68
CA LYS A 76 -13.61 -3.66 1.27
C LYS A 76 -15.04 -3.22 0.98
N MET A 77 -15.69 -2.67 2.00
CA MET A 77 -17.06 -2.13 1.87
C MET A 77 -17.12 -0.82 1.06
N SER A 78 -15.98 -0.15 0.88
CA SER A 78 -15.85 1.10 0.13
C SER A 78 -14.64 1.05 -0.81
N CYS A 79 -14.72 1.82 -1.90
CA CYS A 79 -13.60 2.06 -2.83
C CYS A 79 -12.74 3.24 -2.33
N ALA A 80 -11.54 3.40 -2.89
CA ALA A 80 -10.65 4.51 -2.55
C ALA A 80 -10.97 5.75 -3.39
N PHE A 81 -10.78 6.94 -2.83
CA PHE A 81 -10.94 8.19 -3.59
C PHE A 81 -9.88 8.33 -4.68
N CYS A 82 -10.32 8.74 -5.86
CA CYS A 82 -9.45 9.15 -6.95
C CYS A 82 -8.54 10.29 -6.50
N ARG A 83 -7.28 10.23 -6.94
CA ARG A 83 -6.32 11.31 -6.75
C ARG A 83 -6.72 12.51 -7.62
N ASP A 84 -6.66 13.68 -7.03
CA ASP A 84 -6.82 14.93 -7.76
C ASP A 84 -5.48 15.50 -8.23
N CYS A 85 -5.40 15.78 -9.53
CA CYS A 85 -4.24 16.38 -10.20
C CYS A 85 -4.45 17.85 -10.57
N ASN A 86 -5.59 18.48 -10.24
CA ASN A 86 -5.88 19.89 -10.48
C ASN A 86 -5.19 20.81 -9.46
N LYS A 87 -3.88 20.65 -9.32
CA LYS A 87 -3.03 21.44 -8.42
C LYS A 87 -2.06 22.30 -9.24
N SER A 88 -1.48 23.30 -8.59
CA SER A 88 -0.52 24.20 -9.24
C SER A 88 0.61 23.43 -9.94
N ASN A 89 0.83 23.74 -11.22
CA ASN A 89 1.85 23.13 -12.08
C ASN A 89 1.75 21.60 -12.22
N MET A 90 0.54 21.05 -12.05
CA MET A 90 0.25 19.64 -12.16
C MET A 90 -0.87 19.42 -13.19
N ALA A 91 -0.85 18.26 -13.83
CA ALA A 91 -1.87 17.83 -14.78
C ALA A 91 -2.10 16.31 -14.67
N TYR A 92 -3.23 15.85 -15.20
CA TYR A 92 -3.49 14.43 -15.38
C TYR A 92 -2.57 13.87 -16.47
N ALA A 93 -1.83 12.81 -16.13
CA ALA A 93 -1.17 11.94 -17.09
C ALA A 93 -2.14 10.83 -17.54
N SER A 94 -2.90 10.29 -16.60
CA SER A 94 -4.05 9.44 -16.85
C SER A 94 -5.18 9.80 -15.89
N ASN A 95 -6.41 9.78 -16.41
CA ASN A 95 -7.60 9.99 -15.58
C ASN A 95 -7.84 8.79 -14.65
N CYS A 96 -8.63 9.01 -13.61
CA CYS A 96 -9.09 7.93 -12.75
C CYS A 96 -10.27 7.20 -13.41
N ASN A 97 -10.44 5.91 -13.10
CA ASN A 97 -11.68 5.19 -13.37
C ASN A 97 -11.97 4.18 -12.24
N SER A 98 -13.01 3.36 -12.36
CA SER A 98 -13.39 2.40 -11.31
C SER A 98 -12.26 1.42 -10.95
N THR A 99 -11.37 1.10 -11.89
CA THR A 99 -10.30 0.09 -11.74
C THR A 99 -8.91 0.66 -11.49
N HIS A 100 -8.67 1.96 -11.71
CA HIS A 100 -7.35 2.55 -11.51
C HIS A 100 -7.42 3.98 -11.02
N ASN A 101 -6.45 4.35 -10.19
CA ASN A 101 -6.29 5.72 -9.73
C ASN A 101 -5.84 6.65 -10.86
N ALA A 102 -6.12 7.94 -10.73
CA ALA A 102 -5.48 8.95 -11.55
C ALA A 102 -3.97 8.99 -11.31
N VAL A 103 -3.21 9.17 -12.39
CA VAL A 103 -1.78 9.42 -12.34
C VAL A 103 -1.54 10.88 -12.67
N CYS A 104 -0.90 11.59 -11.74
CA CYS A 104 -0.51 12.99 -11.96
C CYS A 104 0.89 13.08 -12.55
N ARG A 105 1.12 14.13 -13.34
CA ARG A 105 2.44 14.59 -13.80
C ARG A 105 2.62 16.07 -13.51
N CYS A 106 3.85 16.52 -13.35
CA CYS A 106 4.15 17.95 -13.34
C CYS A 106 4.16 18.50 -14.77
N ASN A 107 3.79 19.76 -14.92
CA ASN A 107 3.89 20.48 -16.19
C ASN A 107 5.35 20.69 -16.59
N ALA A 108 5.58 21.01 -17.87
CA ALA A 108 6.93 21.26 -18.39
C ALA A 108 7.64 22.35 -17.57
N GLY A 109 8.92 22.14 -17.26
CA GLY A 109 9.70 23.02 -16.38
C GLY A 109 9.55 22.73 -14.88
N TYR A 110 8.72 21.76 -14.48
CA TYR A 110 8.51 21.38 -13.09
C TYR A 110 8.80 19.90 -12.83
N LYS A 111 9.22 19.58 -11.61
CA LYS A 111 9.39 18.22 -11.09
C LYS A 111 8.64 18.06 -9.77
N PHE A 112 8.34 16.83 -9.38
CA PHE A 112 7.81 16.61 -8.03
C PHE A 112 8.83 17.01 -6.98
N ARG A 113 8.35 17.64 -5.89
CA ARG A 113 9.19 17.97 -4.74
C ARG A 113 9.83 16.72 -4.13
N ASP A 114 9.03 15.67 -3.98
CA ASP A 114 9.38 14.43 -3.30
C ASP A 114 8.56 13.25 -3.83
N ALA A 115 8.81 12.06 -3.28
CA ALA A 115 8.15 10.81 -3.68
C ALA A 115 6.64 10.77 -3.41
N SER A 116 6.09 11.67 -2.58
CA SER A 116 4.64 11.77 -2.38
C SER A 116 3.91 12.27 -3.63
N ARG A 117 4.66 12.91 -4.54
CA ARG A 117 4.16 13.47 -5.81
C ARG A 117 3.02 14.49 -5.60
N LYS A 118 2.93 15.10 -4.42
CA LYS A 118 1.82 16.01 -4.07
C LYS A 118 2.01 17.43 -4.56
N GLN A 119 3.26 17.86 -4.75
CA GLN A 119 3.63 19.22 -5.14
C GLN A 119 4.66 19.21 -6.27
N CYS A 120 4.48 20.13 -7.22
CA CYS A 120 5.42 20.39 -8.29
C CYS A 120 6.25 21.64 -7.96
N VAL A 121 7.56 21.57 -8.19
CA VAL A 121 8.52 22.65 -7.99
C VAL A 121 9.29 22.90 -9.28
N PRO A 122 9.75 24.14 -9.57
CA PRO A 122 10.55 24.42 -10.74
C PRO A 122 11.79 23.52 -10.79
N ILE A 123 12.13 23.06 -11.98
CA ILE A 123 13.42 22.43 -12.24
C ILE A 123 14.46 23.56 -12.22
N PRO A 124 15.56 23.45 -11.45
CA PRO A 124 16.62 24.43 -11.48
C PRO A 124 17.15 24.53 -12.92
N THR A 125 17.00 25.69 -13.54
CA THR A 125 17.67 25.98 -14.80
C THR A 125 19.15 26.01 -14.49
N THR A 126 19.89 24.99 -14.91
CA THR A 126 21.34 25.13 -15.02
C THR A 126 21.56 26.12 -16.16
N THR A 127 21.56 27.41 -15.84
CA THR A 127 22.09 28.43 -16.73
C THR A 127 23.54 28.06 -16.93
N ILE A 128 23.85 27.37 -18.04
CA ILE A 128 25.18 27.40 -18.61
C ILE A 128 25.39 28.88 -18.93
N LYS A 129 26.00 29.62 -18.00
CA LYS A 129 26.63 30.89 -18.33
C LYS A 129 27.48 30.58 -19.57
N PRO A 130 27.33 31.29 -20.70
CA PRO A 130 28.15 31.00 -21.86
C PRO A 130 29.61 31.20 -21.44
N THR A 131 30.31 30.09 -21.23
CA THR A 131 31.75 30.06 -21.11
C THR A 131 32.27 30.44 -22.49
N PRO A 132 33.06 31.50 -22.64
CA PRO A 132 33.74 31.79 -23.90
C PRO A 132 34.50 30.53 -24.34
N ALA A 133 34.33 30.15 -25.60
CA ALA A 133 35.00 28.98 -26.16
C ALA A 133 36.51 29.06 -25.86
N PRO A 134 37.13 27.99 -25.33
CA PRO A 134 38.58 27.95 -25.22
C PRO A 134 39.19 27.97 -26.63
N PRO A 135 40.32 28.66 -26.85
CA PRO A 135 41.00 28.66 -28.13
C PRO A 135 41.35 27.21 -28.50
N THR A 136 40.95 26.83 -29.70
CA THR A 136 41.27 25.53 -30.30
C THR A 136 42.77 25.50 -30.58
N THR A 137 43.53 24.76 -29.78
CA THR A 137 44.89 24.34 -30.14
C THR A 137 44.84 22.88 -30.53
N ALA A 138 44.89 22.63 -31.83
CA ALA A 138 45.21 21.32 -32.38
C ALA A 138 46.74 21.11 -32.27
N LEU A 139 47.18 19.90 -31.87
CA LEU A 139 48.16 19.05 -32.59
C LEU A 139 48.78 17.93 -31.71
N GLN A 140 48.19 16.73 -31.85
CA GLN A 140 48.82 15.39 -31.98
C GLN A 140 49.79 14.83 -30.88
N PRO A 141 50.45 13.66 -31.09
CA PRO A 141 49.86 12.34 -30.86
C PRO A 141 50.78 11.44 -29.99
N GLY A 142 50.19 10.43 -29.36
CA GLY A 142 50.94 9.22 -28.98
C GLY A 142 51.67 9.27 -27.64
N LEU A 143 51.03 8.71 -26.62
CA LEU A 143 51.72 7.80 -25.71
C LEU A 143 50.73 6.72 -25.28
N THR A 144 50.91 5.53 -25.82
CA THR A 144 50.20 4.33 -25.42
C THR A 144 50.63 3.96 -24.00
N THR A 145 49.91 4.41 -23.00
CA THR A 145 50.06 3.89 -21.64
C THR A 145 49.23 2.62 -21.53
N ALA A 146 49.91 1.49 -21.62
CA ALA A 146 49.35 0.17 -21.38
C ALA A 146 48.69 0.14 -19.98
N TRP A 147 47.38 -0.12 -19.93
CA TRP A 147 46.72 -0.46 -18.68
C TRP A 147 47.21 -1.82 -18.20
N PRO A 148 47.54 -1.98 -16.91
CA PRO A 148 47.83 -3.30 -16.37
C PRO A 148 46.55 -4.16 -16.46
N PRO A 149 46.63 -5.44 -16.83
CA PRO A 149 45.48 -6.32 -16.80
C PRO A 149 45.00 -6.47 -15.34
N ALA A 150 43.71 -6.23 -15.14
CA ALA A 150 43.06 -6.45 -13.86
C ALA A 150 43.30 -7.90 -13.39
N PRO A 151 43.61 -8.14 -12.11
CA PRO A 151 43.68 -9.49 -11.58
C PRO A 151 42.30 -10.13 -11.68
N GLN A 152 42.23 -11.27 -12.38
CA GLN A 152 41.03 -12.12 -12.38
C GLN A 152 40.83 -12.65 -10.95
N LEU A 153 39.96 -11.99 -10.18
CA LEU A 153 39.32 -12.67 -9.06
C LEU A 153 38.40 -13.74 -9.65
N ARG A 154 38.91 -14.97 -9.71
CA ARG A 154 38.08 -16.18 -9.71
C ARG A 154 37.35 -16.26 -8.37
N GLY A 155 36.26 -15.51 -8.25
CA GLY A 155 35.28 -15.66 -7.17
C GLY A 155 34.28 -16.74 -7.56
N LEU A 156 34.09 -17.72 -6.69
CA LEU A 156 33.11 -18.81 -6.84
C LEU A 156 31.72 -18.26 -7.23
N ALA A 157 31.17 -18.75 -8.33
CA ALA A 157 29.73 -18.65 -8.56
C ALA A 157 29.02 -19.55 -7.53
N ILE A 158 28.52 -18.97 -6.44
CA ILE A 158 27.65 -19.69 -5.52
C ILE A 158 26.28 -19.81 -6.20
N VAL A 159 25.97 -21.01 -6.67
CA VAL A 159 24.64 -21.38 -7.15
C VAL A 159 23.71 -21.47 -5.94
N PHE A 160 23.10 -20.35 -5.55
CA PHE A 160 21.94 -20.38 -4.64
C PHE A 160 20.66 -20.51 -5.46
N VAL A 161 20.35 -21.73 -5.87
CA VAL A 161 19.01 -22.08 -6.32
C VAL A 161 18.26 -22.78 -5.19
N ALA A 162 17.05 -22.27 -4.93
CA ALA A 162 15.98 -22.80 -4.09
C ALA A 162 15.99 -22.45 -2.58
N ASN A 163 15.62 -21.20 -2.24
CA ASN A 163 14.30 -20.85 -1.66
C ASN A 163 14.28 -19.35 -1.23
N ILE A 164 14.15 -18.43 -2.19
CA ILE A 164 14.12 -16.98 -1.91
C ILE A 164 12.70 -16.50 -1.51
N LYS A 165 11.69 -17.35 -1.69
CA LYS A 165 10.27 -17.06 -1.37
C LYS A 165 10.00 -16.69 0.10
N PRO A 166 10.56 -17.36 1.13
CA PRO A 166 10.34 -16.96 2.52
C PRO A 166 11.02 -15.63 2.88
N PHE A 167 12.19 -15.32 2.32
CA PHE A 167 12.91 -14.08 2.60
C PHE A 167 12.19 -12.85 2.02
N LEU A 168 11.63 -12.97 0.80
CA LEU A 168 10.80 -11.91 0.21
C LEU A 168 9.46 -11.71 0.93
N ARG A 169 8.88 -12.78 1.52
CA ARG A 169 7.67 -12.65 2.37
C ARG A 169 7.98 -11.93 3.68
N TRP A 170 9.16 -12.16 4.28
CA TRP A 170 9.58 -11.47 5.48
C TRP A 170 9.79 -9.96 5.24
N ILE A 171 10.47 -9.57 4.16
CA ILE A 171 10.65 -8.15 3.79
C ILE A 171 9.30 -7.43 3.53
N LYS A 172 8.31 -8.14 2.99
CA LYS A 172 6.97 -7.59 2.75
C LYS A 172 6.14 -7.44 4.03
N ALA A 173 6.49 -8.15 5.11
CA ALA A 173 5.80 -8.09 6.39
C ALA A 173 6.31 -6.98 7.30
N THR A 174 7.61 -6.63 7.25
CA THR A 174 8.22 -5.58 8.10
C THR A 174 7.95 -4.15 7.61
N ASN A 175 7.62 -3.96 6.32
CA ASN A 175 7.28 -2.63 5.78
C ASN A 175 5.78 -2.30 5.82
N GLY A 176 4.94 -3.21 6.35
CA GLY A 176 3.55 -2.94 6.67
C GLY A 176 3.43 -2.75 8.18
N TYR A 177 2.93 -1.60 8.63
CA TYR A 177 2.75 -1.18 10.03
C TYR A 177 4.11 -0.80 10.68
N PHE A 178 4.47 0.46 10.94
CA PHE A 178 3.72 1.55 11.56
C PHE A 178 4.28 2.91 11.08
N LEU A 179 3.50 3.68 10.31
CA LEU A 179 3.49 5.14 10.48
C LEU A 179 2.26 5.43 11.33
N ALA A 180 2.42 5.26 12.64
CA ALA A 180 1.46 5.77 13.61
C ALA A 180 1.41 7.28 13.41
N LYS A 181 0.26 7.77 12.94
CA LYS A 181 -0.05 9.18 12.94
C LYS A 181 -0.08 9.65 14.39
N GLU A 182 0.76 10.63 14.69
CA GLU A 182 0.79 11.38 15.94
C GLU A 182 -0.65 11.85 16.28
N PRO A 183 -1.14 11.63 17.51
CA PRO A 183 -2.44 12.15 17.92
C PRO A 183 -2.31 13.67 18.08
N ALA A 184 -2.95 14.40 17.16
CA ALA A 184 -3.20 15.82 17.34
C ALA A 184 -4.05 16.03 18.61
N PRO A 185 -3.80 17.11 19.37
CA PRO A 185 -4.45 17.35 20.65
C PRO A 185 -5.95 17.51 20.47
N VAL A 186 -6.69 16.82 21.34
CA VAL A 186 -8.13 16.97 21.51
C VAL A 186 -8.41 18.41 21.96
N PRO A 187 -9.29 19.18 21.30
CA PRO A 187 -9.77 20.42 21.87
C PRO A 187 -10.55 20.06 23.13
N ALA A 188 -10.15 20.64 24.26
CA ALA A 188 -10.91 20.58 25.49
C ALA A 188 -12.31 21.15 25.22
N CYS A 189 -13.34 20.40 25.59
CA CYS A 189 -14.67 20.93 25.80
C CYS A 189 -14.55 21.97 26.92
N SER A 190 -14.78 23.25 26.59
CA SER A 190 -14.96 24.29 27.58
C SER A 190 -16.25 24.02 28.35
N GLU A 191 -16.15 24.12 29.66
CA GLU A 191 -17.28 24.18 30.58
C GLU A 191 -18.21 25.33 30.13
N ASP A 192 -19.48 24.99 29.90
CA ASP A 192 -20.50 25.97 29.55
C ASP A 192 -20.67 26.91 30.75
N GLU A 193 -20.32 28.19 30.57
CA GLU A 193 -20.65 29.24 31.51
C GLU A 193 -22.18 29.37 31.61
N GLU A 194 -22.64 29.14 32.82
CA GLU A 194 -23.96 29.46 33.35
C GLU A 194 -24.27 30.94 33.08
N VAL A 195 -25.09 31.22 32.05
CA VAL A 195 -25.77 32.50 31.91
C VAL A 195 -27.27 32.29 31.95
N SER A 196 -27.83 32.68 33.09
CA SER A 196 -29.26 32.79 33.33
C SER A 196 -29.87 33.84 32.41
N THR A 197 -31.07 33.58 31.87
CA THR A 197 -32.24 34.50 31.91
C THR A 197 -33.47 33.86 31.22
N PRO A 198 -34.70 34.32 31.53
CA PRO A 198 -35.86 33.43 31.67
C PRO A 198 -37.02 33.67 30.66
N ILE A 199 -38.06 32.85 30.80
CA ILE A 199 -39.46 32.99 30.32
C ILE A 199 -39.68 32.61 28.84
N GLN A 200 -40.44 31.54 28.55
CA GLN A 200 -41.91 31.59 28.47
C GLN A 200 -42.51 30.20 28.19
N GLU A 201 -43.69 30.02 28.77
CA GLU A 201 -44.60 28.88 28.64
C GLU A 201 -44.88 28.46 27.19
N VAL A 202 -45.13 27.16 26.97
CA VAL A 202 -46.43 26.66 26.48
C VAL A 202 -46.43 25.13 26.50
N VAL A 203 -47.42 24.60 27.21
CA VAL A 203 -47.85 23.21 27.25
C VAL A 203 -48.27 22.74 25.86
N GLY A 204 -47.79 21.56 25.46
CA GLY A 204 -48.20 20.86 24.24
C GLY A 204 -48.03 19.35 24.38
N LYS A 205 -48.98 18.73 25.08
CA LYS A 205 -49.21 17.27 25.13
C LYS A 205 -49.60 16.77 23.74
N CYS A 206 -48.97 15.70 23.24
CA CYS A 206 -49.60 14.70 22.37
C CYS A 206 -48.77 13.41 22.39
N GLU A 207 -49.37 12.37 22.98
CA GLU A 207 -48.99 10.96 22.83
C GLU A 207 -49.50 10.42 21.48
N CYS A 208 -48.94 9.28 21.02
CA CYS A 208 -49.45 8.27 20.07
C CYS A 208 -48.24 7.66 19.31
N VAL A 209 -48.01 6.35 19.13
CA VAL A 209 -48.65 5.07 19.50
C VAL A 209 -47.52 4.07 19.69
#